data_AF-A0A534SV12-F1
#
_entry.id   AF-A0A534SV12-F1
#
_cell.length_a   1.000
_cell.length_b   1.000
_cell.length_c   1.000
_cell.angle_alpha   90.00
_cell.angle_beta   90.00
_cell.angle_gamma   90.00
#
_symmetry.space_group_name_H-M   'P 1'
#
loop_
_entity.id
_entity.type
_entity.pdbx_description
1 polymer ?
#
loop_
_entity_poly.entity_id
_entity_poly.type
_entity_poly.pdbx_seq_one_letter_code
_entity_poly.pdbx_strand_id
1 'polypeptide(L)' 'MRIILLWLGFAGSHLTLSSLPVRRGLVARIGENAFRGLYSLVAFAFFI' A
#
# COMPACT_ATOMS: atom_id res chain seq x y z
N MET A 1 3.36 20.72 8.49
CA MET A 1 3.26 19.44 9.22
C MET A 1 2.38 18.39 8.50
N ARG A 2 1.14 18.73 8.07
CA ARG A 2 0.19 17.77 7.46
C ARG A 2 0.74 16.98 6.26
N ILE A 3 1.43 17.65 5.34
CA ILE A 3 2.03 17.01 4.15
C ILE A 3 3.05 15.93 4.56
N ILE A 4 3.87 16.19 5.57
CA ILE A 4 4.87 15.22 6.05
C ILE A 4 4.18 13.97 6.61
N LEU A 5 3.08 14.12 7.34
CA LEU A 5 2.31 13.00 7.88
C LEU A 5 1.66 12.17 6.76
N LEU A 6 1.12 12.82 5.72
CA LEU A 6 0.59 12.12 4.54
C LEU A 6 1.69 11.35 3.81
N TRP A 7 2.87 11.95 3.63
CA TRP A 7 4.03 11.30 3.03
C TRP A 7 4.56 10.14 3.87
N LEU A 8 4.61 10.28 5.20
CA LEU A 8 5.02 9.19 6.10
C LEU A 8 4.03 8.04 6.10
N GLY A 9 2.73 8.33 6.14
CA GLY A 9 1.67 7.33 6.04
C GLY A 9 1.74 6.59 4.70
N PHE A 10 1.84 7.34 3.60
CA PHE A 10 2.02 6.77 2.27
C PHE A 10 3.27 5.89 2.20
N ALA A 11 4.44 6.41 2.58
CA ALA A 11 5.69 5.67 2.50
C ALA A 11 5.65 4.40 3.37
N GLY A 12 5.12 4.48 4.58
CA GLY A 12 4.99 3.31 5.47
C GLY A 12 4.08 2.23 4.87
N SER A 13 2.90 2.60 4.39
CA SER A 13 1.95 1.67 3.75
C SER A 13 2.49 1.10 2.44
N HIS A 14 3.17 1.92 1.63
CA HIS A 14 3.69 1.50 0.34
C HIS A 14 4.88 0.55 0.49
N LEU A 15 5.80 0.85 1.42
CA LEU A 15 6.94 -0.02 1.72
C LEU A 15 6.51 -1.35 2.36
N THR A 16 5.53 -1.32 3.27
CA THR A 16 4.99 -2.56 3.88
C THR A 16 4.31 -3.44 2.84
N LEU A 17 3.45 -2.89 1.99
CA LEU A 17 2.81 -3.65 0.91
C LEU A 17 3.80 -4.13 -0.16
N SER A 18 4.85 -3.36 -0.44
CA SER A 18 5.90 -3.72 -1.39
C SER A 18 6.83 -4.82 -0.84
N SER A 19 6.86 -5.02 0.47
CA SER A 19 7.68 -6.08 1.07
C SER A 19 7.22 -7.47 0.57
N LEU A 20 8.19 -8.25 0.09
CA LEU A 20 7.98 -9.60 -0.44
C LEU A 20 7.14 -10.52 0.47
N PRO A 21 7.36 -10.59 1.81
CA PRO A 21 6.55 -11.45 2.66
C PRO A 21 5.09 -10.98 2.76
N VAL A 22 4.84 -9.68 2.86
CA VAL A 22 3.48 -9.11 2.95
C VAL A 22 2.76 -9.26 1.61
N ARG A 23 3.43 -8.92 0.50
CA ARG A 23 2.89 -9.12 -0.85
C ARG A 23 2.51 -10.58 -1.07
N ARG A 24 3.40 -11.53 -0.78
CA ARG A 24 3.11 -12.96 -0.95
C ARG A 24 1.94 -13.42 -0.09
N GLY A 25 1.90 -13.02 1.18
CA GLY A 25 0.81 -13.37 2.09
C GLY A 25 -0.54 -12.80 1.65
N LEU A 26 -0.57 -11.54 1.22
CA LEU A 26 -1.78 -10.91 0.72
C LEU A 26 -2.22 -11.50 -0.61
N VAL A 27 -1.32 -11.61 -1.60
CA VAL A 27 -1.63 -12.23 -2.89
C VAL A 27 -2.13 -13.67 -2.72
N ALA A 28 -1.58 -14.44 -1.77
CA ALA A 28 -2.09 -15.78 -1.47
C ALA A 28 -3.51 -15.79 -0.86
N ARG A 29 -3.92 -14.73 -0.18
CA ARG A 29 -5.24 -14.61 0.46
C ARG A 29 -6.31 -13.99 -0.43
N ILE A 30 -5.96 -12.93 -1.17
CA ILE A 30 -6.90 -12.11 -1.94
C ILE A 30 -6.66 -12.17 -3.45
N GLY A 31 -5.58 -12.80 -3.90
CA GLY A 31 -5.19 -12.86 -5.31
C GLY A 31 -4.42 -11.61 -5.78
N GLU A 32 -3.76 -11.74 -6.93
CA GLU A 32 -2.86 -10.70 -7.44
C GLU A 32 -3.59 -9.46 -7.96
N ASN A 33 -4.80 -9.62 -8.48
CA ASN A 33 -5.61 -8.50 -8.99
C ASN A 33 -6.19 -7.65 -7.85
N ALA A 34 -6.71 -8.29 -6.79
CA ALA A 34 -7.19 -7.57 -5.62
C ALA A 34 -6.04 -6.87 -4.88
N PHE A 35 -4.86 -7.52 -4.78
CA PHE A 35 -3.67 -6.88 -4.23
C PHE A 35 -3.25 -5.64 -5.02
N ARG A 36 -3.26 -5.70 -6.36
CA ARG A 36 -2.98 -4.53 -7.21
C ARG A 36 -3.96 -3.39 -6.94
N GLY A 37 -5.25 -3.68 -6.82
CA GLY A 37 -6.26 -2.68 -6.44
C GLY A 37 -5.97 -2.04 -5.08
N LEU A 38 -5.66 -2.86 -4.06
CA LEU A 38 -5.29 -2.39 -2.73
C LEU A 38 -4.02 -1.52 -2.76
N TYR A 39 -3.02 -1.92 -3.54
CA TYR A 39 -1.77 -1.21 -3.69
C TYR A 39 -1.97 0.18 -4.32
N SER A 40 -2.83 0.28 -5.34
CA SER A 40 -3.21 1.56 -5.96
C SER A 40 -4.08 2.43 -5.05
N LEU A 41 -4.95 1.83 -4.25
CA LEU A 41 -5.80 2.54 -3.28
C LEU A 41 -4.98 3.31 -2.24
N VAL A 42 -3.80 2.80 -1.85
CA VAL A 42 -2.91 3.53 -0.94
C VAL A 42 -2.47 4.86 -1.56
N ALA A 43 -2.06 4.89 -2.82
CA ALA A 43 -1.71 6.15 -3.49
C ALA A 43 -2.91 7.10 -3.56
N PHE A 44 -4.09 6.56 -3.86
CA PHE A 44 -5.32 7.36 -3.94
C PHE A 44 -5.69 7.98 -2.59
N ALA A 45 -5.64 7.21 -1.50
CA ALA A 45 -6.04 7.66 -0.16
C ALA A 45 -5.14 8.76 0.45
N PHE A 46 -3.89 8.86 0.00
CA PHE A 46 -2.93 9.83 0.54
C PHE A 46 -2.73 11.08 -0.33
N PHE A 47 -3.06 11.03 -1.63
CA PHE A 47 -2.72 12.10 -2.57
C PHE A 47 -3.90 12.66 -3.38
N ILE A 48 -5.11 12.12 -3.22
CA ILE A 48 -6.33 12.59 -3.89
C ILE A 48 -7.37 12.93 -2.83
#